data_AF-A0A4S9YB41-F1
#
_entry.id   AF-A0A4S9YB41-F1
#
_cell.length_a   1.000
_cell.length_b   1.000
_cell.length_c   1.000
_cell.angle_alpha   90.00
_cell.angle_beta   90.00
_cell.angle_gamma   90.00
#
_symmetry.space_group_name_H-M   'P 1'
#
loop_
_entity.id
_entity.type
_entity.pdbx_description
1 polymer ?
#
loop_
_entity_poly.entity_id
_entity_poly.type
_entity_poly.pdbx_seq_one_letter_code
_entity_poly.pdbx_strand_id
1 'polypeptide(L)'
;MSLTTVKNHSFLKPHANIEQDQLITLDDLPDLDNIKQILLPESTRWVLVDHNALQGKLGAIYADRVVGVVDHHTDEGKVPKDTGSEPRLITTSGSCTSLVINHCREAWDRLSCGTSSTGAAQAQGDTLMEDEAVTSLWDAQVAQFALASVVIDTLNLQDEHKTTEHDERAVTYLEAKINQCARIGGQFDRTTFFNKINDAKKDLSPLTFEEILRKDYKQWTENGLNLGTSAVVQPISFLKSKINKDSDSNDYKALLEASKKFAKERDLCVFSIMTAYEAENGGFAREL
;
A
#
# COMPACT_ATOMS: atom_id res chain seq x y z
N MET A 1 4.79 -10.69 8.53
CA MET A 1 5.37 -9.83 7.49
C MET A 1 4.18 -9.23 6.76
N SER A 2 3.97 -7.92 6.91
CA SER A 2 2.94 -7.21 6.15
C SER A 2 3.60 -6.81 4.83
N LEU A 3 3.30 -7.52 3.74
CA LEU A 3 3.35 -6.86 2.44
C LEU A 3 2.31 -5.78 2.55
N THR A 4 2.70 -4.50 2.56
CA THR A 4 1.78 -3.36 2.65
C THR A 4 0.96 -3.30 1.38
N THR A 5 -0.01 -4.20 1.26
CA THR A 5 -0.99 -4.20 0.19
C THR A 5 -1.93 -3.03 0.45
N VAL A 6 -2.15 -2.22 -0.58
CA VAL A 6 -3.05 -1.07 -0.61
C VAL A 6 -4.26 -1.32 0.29
N LYS A 7 -4.35 -0.54 1.37
CA LYS A 7 -5.18 -0.82 2.56
C LYS A 7 -6.70 -0.97 2.31
N ASN A 8 -7.17 -0.84 1.05
CA ASN A 8 -8.56 -0.86 0.57
C ASN A 8 -8.74 -1.51 -0.82
N HIS A 9 -8.23 -2.73 -1.04
CA HIS A 9 -8.36 -3.42 -2.34
C HIS A 9 -9.79 -3.49 -2.90
N SER A 10 -10.81 -3.65 -2.05
CA SER A 10 -12.19 -3.82 -2.50
C SER A 10 -12.72 -2.62 -3.29
N PHE A 11 -12.35 -1.40 -2.90
CA PHE A 11 -12.79 -0.19 -3.59
C PHE A 11 -12.00 0.08 -4.87
N LEU A 12 -10.70 -0.23 -4.90
CA LEU A 12 -9.82 0.13 -6.02
C LEU A 12 -9.77 -0.90 -7.15
N LYS A 13 -10.07 -2.18 -6.86
CA LYS A 13 -10.07 -3.25 -7.88
C LYS A 13 -10.94 -2.93 -9.11
N PRO A 14 -12.19 -2.41 -8.96
CA PRO A 14 -13.01 -2.02 -10.11
C PRO A 14 -12.40 -0.89 -10.95
N HIS A 15 -11.59 -0.02 -10.34
CA HIS A 15 -10.92 1.08 -11.04
C HIS A 15 -9.65 0.61 -11.76
N ALA A 16 -8.96 -0.39 -11.23
CA ALA A 16 -7.69 -0.88 -11.77
C ALA A 16 -7.83 -2.01 -12.80
N ASN A 17 -9.04 -2.58 -12.98
CA ASN A 17 -9.26 -3.80 -13.77
C ASN A 17 -8.34 -4.96 -13.32
N ILE A 18 -8.19 -5.10 -12.00
CA ILE A 18 -7.40 -6.16 -11.36
C ILE A 18 -8.32 -7.04 -10.54
N GLU A 19 -8.31 -8.33 -10.85
CA GLU A 19 -9.03 -9.36 -10.11
C GLU A 19 -8.20 -9.88 -8.92
N GLN A 20 -8.85 -10.53 -7.95
CA GLN A 20 -8.16 -10.99 -6.75
C GLN A 20 -7.11 -12.06 -7.01
N ASP A 21 -7.37 -12.96 -7.96
CA ASP A 21 -6.48 -14.06 -8.37
C ASP A 21 -5.29 -13.58 -9.22
N GLN A 22 -5.27 -12.31 -9.61
CA GLN A 22 -4.14 -11.68 -10.29
C GLN A 22 -3.14 -11.05 -9.31
N LEU A 23 -3.46 -10.99 -8.02
CA LEU A 23 -2.57 -10.47 -6.99
C LEU A 23 -1.68 -11.59 -6.44
N ILE A 24 -0.38 -11.34 -6.40
CA ILE A 24 0.59 -12.23 -5.73
C ILE A 24 0.61 -11.88 -4.24
N THR A 25 0.41 -12.89 -3.41
CA THR A 25 0.37 -12.81 -1.95
C THR A 25 1.40 -13.77 -1.33
N LEU A 26 1.44 -13.86 0.00
CA LEU A 26 2.29 -14.83 0.68
C LEU A 26 1.85 -16.28 0.41
N ASP A 27 0.57 -16.51 0.08
CA ASP A 27 0.06 -17.85 -0.19
C ASP A 27 0.53 -18.39 -1.57
N ASP A 28 1.01 -17.50 -2.44
CA ASP A 28 1.60 -17.83 -3.74
C ASP A 28 3.10 -18.16 -3.64
N LEU A 29 3.72 -17.91 -2.47
CA LEU A 29 5.08 -18.36 -2.19
C LEU A 29 5.07 -19.80 -1.67
N PRO A 30 6.15 -20.58 -1.91
CA PRO A 30 6.29 -21.88 -1.27
C PRO A 30 6.26 -21.75 0.27
N ASP A 31 5.88 -22.82 0.95
CA ASP A 31 5.87 -22.87 2.42
C ASP A 31 7.20 -22.34 2.97
N LEU A 32 7.13 -21.35 3.86
CA LEU A 32 8.31 -20.67 4.38
C LEU A 32 9.30 -21.61 5.08
N ASP A 33 8.86 -22.78 5.53
CA ASP A 33 9.73 -23.79 6.15
C ASP A 33 10.52 -24.62 5.12
N ASN A 34 10.04 -24.73 3.88
CA ASN A 34 10.72 -25.41 2.78
C ASN A 34 11.17 -24.48 1.63
N ILE A 35 10.90 -23.18 1.76
CA ILE A 35 11.06 -22.21 0.67
C ILE A 35 12.46 -22.21 0.07
N LYS A 36 13.52 -22.42 0.87
CA LYS A 36 14.91 -22.48 0.39
C LYS A 36 15.17 -23.63 -0.60
N GLN A 37 14.35 -24.67 -0.61
CA GLN A 37 14.53 -25.82 -1.51
C GLN A 37 13.87 -25.59 -2.87
N ILE A 38 12.87 -24.69 -2.92
CA ILE A 38 12.05 -24.43 -4.10
C ILE A 38 12.47 -23.11 -4.74
N LEU A 39 12.61 -22.06 -3.92
CA LEU A 39 13.05 -20.73 -4.31
C LEU A 39 14.44 -20.46 -3.70
N LEU A 40 15.47 -20.96 -4.37
CA LEU A 40 16.85 -20.83 -3.94
C LEU A 40 17.25 -19.34 -3.85
N PRO A 41 17.81 -18.85 -2.72
CA PRO A 41 18.18 -17.44 -2.56
C PRO A 41 19.05 -16.90 -3.69
N GLU A 42 20.06 -17.65 -4.12
CA GLU A 42 20.98 -17.30 -5.21
C GLU A 42 20.29 -17.09 -6.56
N SER A 43 19.12 -17.70 -6.76
CA SER A 43 18.28 -17.57 -7.95
C SER A 43 17.30 -16.41 -7.87
N THR A 44 17.31 -15.65 -6.77
CA THR A 44 16.41 -14.51 -6.56
C THR A 44 17.14 -13.18 -6.52
N ARG A 45 16.39 -12.13 -6.84
CA ARG A 45 16.76 -10.72 -6.69
C ARG A 45 15.54 -9.99 -6.16
N TRP A 46 15.71 -9.20 -5.10
CA TRP A 46 14.61 -8.49 -4.45
C TRP A 46 14.80 -6.98 -4.56
N VAL A 47 13.78 -6.29 -5.04
CA VAL A 47 13.68 -4.83 -4.98
C VAL A 47 12.58 -4.49 -3.97
N LEU A 48 12.91 -3.70 -2.96
CA LEU A 48 11.96 -3.34 -1.91
C LEU A 48 11.27 -2.02 -2.25
N VAL A 49 9.98 -1.94 -1.92
CA VAL A 49 9.18 -0.72 -2.05
C VAL A 49 8.44 -0.50 -0.75
N ASP A 50 8.37 0.75 -0.28
CA ASP A 50 7.66 1.17 0.95
C ASP A 50 8.28 0.62 2.26
N HIS A 51 9.46 0.00 2.16
CA HIS A 51 10.32 -0.41 3.26
C HIS A 51 11.73 -0.64 2.74
N ASN A 52 12.75 -0.44 3.59
CA ASN A 52 14.15 -0.61 3.23
C ASN A 52 14.85 -1.77 3.96
N ALA A 53 14.06 -2.64 4.60
CA ALA A 53 14.54 -3.85 5.28
C ALA A 53 13.55 -5.02 5.14
N LEU A 54 14.00 -6.16 4.61
CA LEU A 54 13.22 -7.39 4.70
C LEU A 54 13.20 -7.88 6.15
N GLN A 55 12.00 -8.19 6.66
CA GLN A 55 11.80 -8.62 8.05
C GLN A 55 11.45 -10.11 8.15
N GLY A 56 11.22 -10.66 9.35
CA GLY A 56 10.69 -12.02 9.54
C GLY A 56 11.43 -13.15 8.80
N LYS A 57 10.71 -14.21 8.42
CA LYS A 57 11.29 -15.38 7.73
C LYS A 57 11.92 -15.02 6.38
N LEU A 58 11.28 -14.20 5.54
CA LEU A 58 11.89 -13.82 4.25
C LEU A 58 13.17 -12.99 4.46
N GLY A 59 13.21 -12.08 5.44
CA GLY A 59 14.43 -11.36 5.79
C GLY A 59 15.55 -12.28 6.25
N ALA A 60 15.26 -13.26 7.11
CA ALA A 60 16.23 -14.26 7.54
C ALA A 60 16.80 -15.14 6.40
N ILE A 61 16.12 -15.19 5.25
CA ILE A 61 16.47 -16.06 4.12
C ILE A 61 17.06 -15.26 2.95
N TYR A 62 16.50 -14.08 2.65
CA TYR A 62 16.73 -13.33 1.42
C TYR A 62 17.27 -11.91 1.65
N ALA A 63 17.62 -11.49 2.88
CA ALA A 63 18.17 -10.15 3.11
C ALA A 63 19.39 -9.85 2.22
N ASP A 64 20.30 -10.81 2.04
CA ASP A 64 21.49 -10.67 1.18
C ASP A 64 21.17 -10.68 -0.33
N ARG A 65 19.89 -10.85 -0.69
CA ARG A 65 19.38 -10.87 -2.07
C ARG A 65 18.63 -9.59 -2.43
N VAL A 66 18.58 -8.62 -1.52
CA VAL A 66 18.04 -7.29 -1.77
C VAL A 66 19.04 -6.51 -2.63
N VAL A 67 18.62 -6.16 -3.84
CA VAL A 67 19.45 -5.50 -4.86
C VAL A 67 19.01 -4.07 -5.16
N GLY A 68 17.83 -3.65 -4.70
CA GLY A 68 17.31 -2.30 -4.93
C GLY A 68 16.24 -1.90 -3.92
N VAL A 69 15.95 -0.61 -3.86
CA VAL A 69 14.95 -0.03 -2.96
C VAL A 69 14.38 1.28 -3.49
N VAL A 70 13.07 1.47 -3.32
CA VAL A 70 12.37 2.76 -3.40
C VAL A 70 11.55 2.92 -2.12
N ASP A 71 11.92 3.83 -1.23
CA ASP A 71 11.29 3.95 0.08
C ASP A 71 11.27 5.41 0.58
N HIS A 72 10.30 5.71 1.43
CA HIS A 72 10.12 7.02 2.06
C HIS A 72 10.32 7.02 3.59
N HIS A 73 10.60 5.85 4.19
CA HIS A 73 10.96 5.74 5.59
C HIS A 73 12.44 6.08 5.83
N THR A 74 12.83 6.16 7.10
CA THR A 74 14.24 6.32 7.51
C THR A 74 15.08 5.14 7.01
N ASP A 75 16.24 5.44 6.43
CA ASP A 75 17.20 4.42 5.98
C ASP A 75 17.74 3.61 7.18
N GLU A 76 17.41 2.32 7.25
CA GLU A 76 17.89 1.37 8.26
C GLU A 76 19.30 0.83 7.94
N GLY A 77 19.87 1.21 6.79
CA GLY A 77 21.19 0.75 6.34
C GLY A 77 21.25 -0.72 5.94
N LYS A 78 20.10 -1.35 5.65
CA LYS A 78 20.01 -2.76 5.28
C LYS A 78 20.18 -3.02 3.78
N VAL A 79 19.88 -2.02 2.94
CA VAL A 79 20.10 -2.12 1.49
C VAL A 79 21.50 -1.61 1.13
N PRO A 80 22.29 -2.33 0.32
CA PRO A 80 23.61 -1.90 -0.14
C PRO A 80 23.61 -0.47 -0.71
N LYS A 81 24.72 0.26 -0.55
CA LYS A 81 24.87 1.60 -1.13
C LYS A 81 25.03 1.56 -2.66
N ASP A 82 25.67 0.52 -3.17
CA ASP A 82 25.80 0.25 -4.59
C ASP A 82 24.80 -0.84 -4.99
N THR A 83 23.78 -0.45 -5.74
CA THR A 83 22.70 -1.31 -6.24
C THR A 83 22.88 -1.63 -7.73
N GLY A 84 24.03 -1.28 -8.32
CA GLY A 84 24.28 -1.45 -9.75
C GLY A 84 23.26 -0.73 -10.61
N SER A 85 22.49 -1.48 -11.40
CA SER A 85 21.44 -0.93 -12.28
C SER A 85 20.08 -0.76 -11.60
N GLU A 86 19.89 -1.29 -10.39
CA GLU A 86 18.62 -1.21 -9.67
C GLU A 86 18.53 0.09 -8.87
N PRO A 87 17.32 0.61 -8.60
CA PRO A 87 17.16 1.87 -7.88
C PRO A 87 17.65 1.76 -6.43
N ARG A 88 18.22 2.85 -5.92
CA ARG A 88 18.39 3.10 -4.48
C ARG A 88 17.86 4.48 -4.13
N LEU A 89 16.55 4.60 -4.08
CA LEU A 89 15.85 5.86 -3.78
C LEU A 89 15.25 5.77 -2.37
N ILE A 90 15.95 6.32 -1.38
CA ILE A 90 15.43 6.47 -0.03
C ILE A 90 15.38 7.96 0.28
N THR A 91 14.19 8.55 0.29
CA THR A 91 14.02 9.99 0.50
C THR A 91 12.64 10.31 1.06
N THR A 92 12.53 11.39 1.83
CA THR A 92 11.24 11.82 2.39
C THR A 92 10.24 12.13 1.27
N SER A 93 9.05 11.54 1.38
CA SER A 93 7.89 11.77 0.51
C SER A 93 6.63 11.46 1.31
N GLY A 94 5.50 12.09 0.99
CA GLY A 94 4.23 11.78 1.64
C GLY A 94 3.79 10.34 1.37
N SER A 95 3.94 9.88 0.13
CA SER A 95 3.72 8.48 -0.27
C SER A 95 4.94 7.88 -0.96
N CYS A 96 5.25 6.61 -0.67
CA CYS A 96 6.26 5.86 -1.44
C CYS A 96 5.85 5.72 -2.92
N THR A 97 4.55 5.66 -3.21
CA THR A 97 4.04 5.61 -4.59
C THR A 97 4.48 6.82 -5.40
N SER A 98 4.57 8.01 -4.80
CA SER A 98 5.07 9.22 -5.47
C SER A 98 6.51 9.05 -5.96
N LEU A 99 7.37 8.38 -5.18
CA LEU A 99 8.74 8.08 -5.55
C LEU A 99 8.80 7.08 -6.71
N VAL A 100 8.01 6.01 -6.63
CA VAL A 100 7.90 4.99 -7.69
C VAL A 100 7.45 5.63 -9.01
N ILE A 101 6.41 6.46 -8.98
CA ILE A 101 5.91 7.14 -10.17
C ILE A 101 6.95 8.07 -10.77
N ASN A 102 7.59 8.90 -9.95
CA ASN A 102 8.64 9.80 -10.44
C ASN A 102 9.83 9.06 -11.03
N HIS A 103 10.19 7.89 -10.50
CA HIS A 103 11.25 7.04 -11.04
C HIS A 103 10.86 6.36 -12.36
N CYS A 104 9.64 5.83 -12.44
CA CYS A 104 9.21 4.99 -13.56
C CYS A 104 8.57 5.76 -14.73
N ARG A 105 8.17 7.04 -14.56
CA ARG A 105 7.38 7.78 -15.56
C ARG A 105 7.97 7.78 -16.98
N GLU A 106 9.29 7.90 -17.13
CA GLU A 106 9.91 7.89 -18.47
C GLU A 106 9.82 6.51 -19.14
N ALA A 107 9.98 5.44 -18.36
CA ALA A 107 9.81 4.08 -18.84
C ALA A 107 8.33 3.80 -19.17
N TRP A 108 7.41 4.28 -18.33
CA TRP A 108 5.97 4.21 -18.58
C TRP A 108 5.62 4.92 -19.89
N ASP A 109 6.02 6.18 -20.09
CA ASP A 109 5.73 6.92 -21.33
C ASP A 109 6.27 6.21 -22.57
N ARG A 110 7.48 5.62 -22.50
CA ARG A 110 8.02 4.82 -23.61
C ARG A 110 7.17 3.58 -23.92
N LEU A 111 6.64 2.91 -22.90
CA LEU A 111 5.75 1.75 -23.09
C LEU A 111 4.41 2.20 -23.70
N SER A 112 3.84 3.29 -23.21
CA SER A 112 2.58 3.85 -23.72
C SER A 112 2.70 4.32 -25.18
N CYS A 113 3.86 4.86 -25.60
CA CYS A 113 4.10 5.24 -27.00
C CYS A 113 4.53 4.06 -27.88
N GLY A 114 5.15 3.03 -27.29
CA GLY A 114 5.63 1.85 -27.99
C GLY A 114 4.50 1.00 -28.59
N THR A 115 3.36 0.90 -27.89
CA THR A 115 2.18 0.17 -28.38
C THR A 115 1.57 0.83 -29.63
N SER A 116 1.63 2.17 -29.73
CA SER A 116 1.16 2.91 -30.91
C SER A 116 2.06 2.74 -32.14
N SER A 117 3.35 2.40 -31.96
CA SER A 117 4.35 2.39 -33.05
C SER A 117 4.58 1.00 -33.67
N THR A 118 4.30 -0.10 -32.94
CA THR A 118 4.40 -1.46 -33.51
C THR A 118 3.25 -1.81 -34.47
N GLY A 119 2.09 -1.15 -34.36
CA GLY A 119 0.96 -1.35 -35.28
C GLY A 119 1.11 -0.63 -36.62
N ALA A 120 1.91 0.44 -36.68
CA ALA A 120 2.03 1.32 -37.86
C ALA A 120 2.66 0.64 -39.08
N ALA A 121 3.34 -0.50 -38.91
CA ALA A 121 3.97 -1.21 -40.00
C ALA A 121 3.01 -2.14 -40.78
N GLN A 122 1.86 -2.54 -40.21
CA GLN A 122 1.02 -3.60 -40.81
C GLN A 122 -0.51 -3.54 -40.55
N ALA A 123 -1.06 -2.62 -39.75
CA ALA A 123 -2.49 -2.65 -39.40
C ALA A 123 -3.35 -1.63 -40.19
N GLN A 124 -4.54 -2.08 -40.62
CA GLN A 124 -5.62 -1.23 -41.14
C GLN A 124 -6.09 -0.25 -40.05
N GLY A 125 -6.42 0.99 -40.42
CA GLY A 125 -6.63 2.11 -39.50
C GLY A 125 -7.65 1.91 -38.36
N ASP A 126 -8.58 0.96 -38.46
CA ASP A 126 -9.52 0.62 -37.39
C ASP A 126 -8.83 -0.06 -36.19
N THR A 127 -7.87 -0.97 -36.44
CA THR A 127 -7.16 -1.70 -35.37
C THR A 127 -6.24 -0.80 -34.55
N LEU A 128 -5.66 0.23 -35.19
CA LEU A 128 -4.77 1.19 -34.53
C LEU A 128 -5.51 2.07 -33.51
N MET A 129 -6.73 2.51 -33.84
CA MET A 129 -7.55 3.33 -32.96
C MET A 129 -8.03 2.53 -31.74
N GLU A 130 -8.31 1.23 -31.91
CA GLU A 130 -8.65 0.33 -30.81
C GLU A 130 -7.47 0.10 -29.85
N ASP A 131 -6.26 -0.17 -30.39
CA ASP A 131 -5.05 -0.39 -29.58
C ASP A 131 -4.66 0.85 -28.75
N GLU A 132 -4.80 2.05 -29.33
CA GLU A 132 -4.55 3.32 -28.63
C GLU A 132 -5.59 3.55 -27.52
N ALA A 133 -6.87 3.30 -27.80
CA ALA A 133 -7.94 3.44 -26.82
C ALA A 133 -7.78 2.45 -25.64
N VAL A 134 -7.33 1.22 -25.91
CA VAL A 134 -7.04 0.21 -24.88
C VAL A 134 -5.83 0.61 -24.06
N THR A 135 -4.73 1.03 -24.70
CA THR A 135 -3.52 1.51 -24.00
C THR A 135 -3.85 2.69 -23.09
N SER A 136 -4.59 3.68 -23.61
CA SER A 136 -5.02 4.86 -22.86
C SER A 136 -5.91 4.50 -21.67
N LEU A 137 -6.79 3.50 -21.82
CA LEU A 137 -7.60 2.99 -20.73
C LEU A 137 -6.74 2.35 -19.64
N TRP A 138 -5.80 1.48 -20.00
CA TRP A 138 -4.89 0.86 -19.02
C TRP A 138 -4.03 1.89 -18.30
N ASP A 139 -3.49 2.87 -19.02
CA ASP A 139 -2.74 3.97 -18.43
C ASP A 139 -3.57 4.72 -17.38
N ALA A 140 -4.82 5.05 -17.70
CA ALA A 140 -5.72 5.72 -16.77
C ALA A 140 -6.07 4.84 -15.55
N GLN A 141 -6.26 3.54 -15.73
CA GLN A 141 -6.58 2.60 -14.64
C GLN A 141 -5.41 2.43 -13.67
N VAL A 142 -4.19 2.23 -14.19
CA VAL A 142 -2.96 2.18 -13.38
C VAL A 142 -2.74 3.54 -12.69
N ALA A 143 -3.00 4.64 -13.39
CA ALA A 143 -2.86 5.97 -12.82
C ALA A 143 -3.86 6.24 -11.67
N GLN A 144 -5.12 5.81 -11.79
CA GLN A 144 -6.10 5.88 -10.70
C GLN A 144 -5.64 5.05 -9.48
N PHE A 145 -5.11 3.85 -9.73
CA PHE A 145 -4.61 2.98 -8.66
C PHE A 145 -3.43 3.60 -7.90
N ALA A 146 -2.43 4.12 -8.63
CA ALA A 146 -1.31 4.81 -8.02
C ALA A 146 -1.73 6.10 -7.31
N LEU A 147 -2.63 6.89 -7.93
CA LEU A 147 -3.14 8.13 -7.36
C LEU A 147 -3.84 7.89 -6.04
N ALA A 148 -4.60 6.80 -5.92
CA ALA A 148 -5.30 6.43 -4.69
C ALA A 148 -4.36 6.31 -3.48
N SER A 149 -3.18 5.70 -3.65
CA SER A 149 -2.16 5.62 -2.61
C SER A 149 -1.67 7.02 -2.23
N VAL A 150 -1.29 7.82 -3.23
CA VAL A 150 -0.72 9.16 -2.99
C VAL A 150 -1.71 10.06 -2.26
N VAL A 151 -2.97 10.12 -2.68
CA VAL A 151 -3.96 11.00 -2.05
C VAL A 151 -4.38 10.51 -0.66
N ILE A 152 -4.34 9.21 -0.37
CA ILE A 152 -4.64 8.69 0.97
C ILE A 152 -3.52 9.01 1.96
N ASP A 153 -2.26 8.91 1.53
CA ASP A 153 -1.11 9.15 2.41
C ASP A 153 -0.88 10.65 2.69
N THR A 154 -1.29 11.52 1.76
CA THR A 154 -1.09 12.98 1.80
C THR A 154 -2.35 13.77 2.16
N LEU A 155 -3.46 13.09 2.50
CA LEU A 155 -4.77 13.73 2.71
C LEU A 155 -5.17 14.63 1.53
N ASN A 156 -5.11 14.09 0.31
CA ASN A 156 -5.36 14.82 -0.95
C ASN A 156 -4.42 16.03 -1.15
N LEU A 157 -3.13 15.85 -0.81
CA LEU A 157 -2.10 16.91 -0.78
C LEU A 157 -2.34 18.01 0.27
N GLN A 158 -3.18 17.77 1.28
CA GLN A 158 -3.48 18.75 2.33
C GLN A 158 -2.74 18.47 3.65
N ASP A 159 -1.99 17.37 3.76
CA ASP A 159 -1.15 17.10 4.93
C ASP A 159 0.12 17.97 4.88
N GLU A 160 0.11 19.11 5.58
CA GLU A 160 1.22 20.08 5.65
C GLU A 160 2.51 19.51 6.27
N HIS A 161 2.43 18.37 6.95
CA HIS A 161 3.57 17.76 7.63
C HIS A 161 4.27 16.68 6.79
N LYS A 162 3.57 16.10 5.82
CA LYS A 162 4.07 14.96 5.03
C LYS A 162 4.16 15.23 3.55
N THR A 163 3.31 16.10 3.00
CA THR A 163 3.25 16.34 1.56
C THR A 163 4.52 17.02 1.08
N THR A 164 5.08 16.52 -0.02
CA THR A 164 6.32 17.02 -0.64
C THR A 164 6.13 17.29 -2.13
N GLU A 165 7.11 17.93 -2.76
CA GLU A 165 7.14 18.16 -4.22
C GLU A 165 7.08 16.83 -5.01
N HIS A 166 7.58 15.72 -4.44
CA HIS A 166 7.46 14.40 -5.07
C HIS A 166 5.99 14.00 -5.26
N ASP A 167 5.15 14.29 -4.27
CA ASP A 167 3.73 13.96 -4.28
C ASP A 167 2.98 14.85 -5.27
N GLU A 168 3.22 16.16 -5.26
CA GLU A 168 2.60 17.11 -6.21
C GLU A 168 2.92 16.76 -7.67
N ARG A 169 4.18 16.41 -7.94
CA ARG A 169 4.63 15.99 -9.28
C ARG A 169 4.01 14.67 -9.71
N ALA A 170 3.94 13.70 -8.80
CA ALA A 170 3.31 12.42 -9.08
C ALA A 170 1.82 12.59 -9.37
N VAL A 171 1.08 13.34 -8.53
CA VAL A 171 -0.34 13.62 -8.74
C VAL A 171 -0.57 14.31 -10.08
N THR A 172 0.21 15.35 -10.41
CA THR A 172 0.10 16.05 -11.69
C THR A 172 0.27 15.09 -12.88
N TYR A 173 1.27 14.21 -12.83
CA TYR A 173 1.52 13.23 -13.89
C TYR A 173 0.39 12.19 -14.01
N LEU A 174 -0.09 11.68 -12.87
CA LEU A 174 -1.16 10.70 -12.82
C LEU A 174 -2.49 11.28 -13.30
N GLU A 175 -2.86 12.49 -12.89
CA GLU A 175 -4.04 13.19 -13.38
C GLU A 175 -3.97 13.42 -14.89
N ALA A 176 -2.79 13.75 -15.44
CA ALA A 176 -2.60 13.89 -16.88
C ALA A 176 -2.89 12.57 -17.62
N LYS A 177 -2.38 11.43 -17.13
CA LYS A 177 -2.68 10.09 -17.69
C LYS A 177 -4.17 9.76 -17.64
N ILE A 178 -4.84 10.07 -16.53
CA ILE A 178 -6.29 9.84 -16.37
C ILE A 178 -7.08 10.70 -17.35
N ASN A 179 -6.74 11.99 -17.46
CA ASN A 179 -7.44 12.96 -18.28
C ASN A 179 -7.27 12.72 -19.79
N GLN A 180 -6.20 12.05 -20.21
CA GLN A 180 -5.98 11.63 -21.60
C GLN A 180 -6.94 10.52 -22.05
N CYS A 181 -7.49 9.73 -21.13
CA CYS A 181 -8.44 8.67 -21.47
C CYS A 181 -9.85 9.21 -21.68
N ALA A 182 -10.35 9.19 -22.91
CA ALA A 182 -11.69 9.67 -23.25
C ALA A 182 -12.83 9.00 -22.45
N ARG A 183 -12.63 7.75 -21.99
CA ARG A 183 -13.64 6.99 -21.23
C ARG A 183 -13.73 7.40 -19.75
N ILE A 184 -12.63 7.89 -19.16
CA ILE A 184 -12.51 8.13 -17.72
C ILE A 184 -12.33 9.63 -17.42
N GLY A 185 -11.45 10.30 -18.18
CA GLY A 185 -10.95 11.64 -17.89
C GLY A 185 -12.05 12.70 -17.74
N GLY A 186 -13.06 12.69 -18.62
CA GLY A 186 -14.13 13.70 -18.61
C GLY A 186 -15.01 13.71 -17.35
N GLN A 187 -14.94 12.68 -16.51
CA GLN A 187 -15.73 12.55 -15.28
C GLN A 187 -14.87 12.49 -14.02
N PHE A 188 -13.54 12.52 -14.16
CA PHE A 188 -12.65 12.34 -13.03
C PHE A 188 -12.55 13.62 -12.21
N ASP A 189 -12.82 13.49 -10.90
CA ASP A 189 -12.59 14.53 -9.91
C ASP A 189 -11.80 13.95 -8.74
N ARG A 190 -10.59 14.49 -8.49
CA ARG A 190 -9.67 13.97 -7.48
C ARG A 190 -10.27 14.03 -6.07
N THR A 191 -11.00 15.09 -5.75
CA THR A 191 -11.59 15.27 -4.41
C THR A 191 -12.69 14.23 -4.15
N THR A 192 -13.58 14.02 -5.11
CA THR A 192 -14.62 12.98 -5.05
C THR A 192 -14.00 11.59 -4.98
N PHE A 193 -12.94 11.34 -5.76
CA PHE A 193 -12.20 10.07 -5.73
C PHE A 193 -11.56 9.82 -4.36
N PHE A 194 -10.85 10.81 -3.82
CA PHE A 194 -10.25 10.76 -2.48
C PHE A 194 -11.30 10.48 -1.41
N ASN A 195 -12.41 11.22 -1.39
CA ASN A 195 -13.47 11.04 -0.40
C ASN A 195 -13.99 9.61 -0.40
N LYS A 196 -14.27 9.03 -1.57
CA LYS A 196 -14.74 7.64 -1.68
C LYS A 196 -13.73 6.63 -1.14
N ILE A 197 -12.44 6.79 -1.43
CA ILE A 197 -11.39 5.88 -0.93
C ILE A 197 -11.21 6.06 0.59
N ASN A 198 -11.28 7.30 1.08
CA ASN A 198 -11.14 7.62 2.49
C ASN A 198 -12.33 7.06 3.30
N ASP A 199 -13.54 7.13 2.77
CA ASP A 199 -14.72 6.51 3.35
C ASP A 199 -14.57 4.99 3.39
N ALA A 200 -14.15 4.37 2.28
CA ALA A 200 -13.84 2.94 2.24
C ALA A 200 -12.71 2.54 3.21
N LYS A 201 -11.73 3.42 3.45
CA LYS A 201 -10.65 3.23 4.44
C LYS A 201 -11.21 3.12 5.85
N LYS A 202 -12.12 4.04 6.18
CA LYS A 202 -12.75 4.16 7.49
C LYS A 202 -13.76 3.04 7.73
N ASP A 203 -14.36 2.46 6.70
CA ASP A 203 -15.32 1.37 6.86
C ASP A 203 -14.65 0.05 7.27
N LEU A 204 -14.58 -0.17 8.58
CA LEU A 204 -14.14 -1.43 9.19
C LEU A 204 -15.32 -2.31 9.62
N SER A 205 -16.57 -1.94 9.26
CA SER A 205 -17.78 -2.65 9.68
C SER A 205 -17.84 -4.13 9.23
N PRO A 206 -17.27 -4.56 8.08
CA PRO A 206 -17.29 -5.96 7.68
C PRO A 206 -16.28 -6.83 8.44
N LEU A 207 -15.26 -6.22 9.05
CA LEU A 207 -14.13 -6.95 9.66
C LEU A 207 -14.42 -7.33 11.11
N THR A 208 -13.99 -8.52 11.51
CA THR A 208 -13.92 -8.92 12.92
C THR A 208 -12.85 -8.11 13.66
N PHE A 209 -12.91 -8.14 15.00
CA PHE A 209 -11.88 -7.49 15.84
C PHE A 209 -10.46 -7.96 15.50
N GLU A 210 -10.25 -9.27 15.34
CA GLU A 210 -8.93 -9.82 15.01
C GLU A 210 -8.45 -9.35 13.63
N GLU A 211 -9.33 -9.36 12.63
CA GLU A 211 -8.99 -8.87 11.29
C GLU A 211 -8.62 -7.39 11.29
N ILE A 212 -9.31 -6.56 12.10
CA ILE A 212 -8.95 -5.15 12.28
C ILE A 212 -7.54 -5.02 12.86
N LEU A 213 -7.19 -5.79 13.90
CA LEU A 213 -5.84 -5.76 14.48
C LEU A 213 -4.78 -6.21 13.49
N ARG A 214 -5.08 -7.17 12.59
CA ARG A 214 -4.14 -7.68 11.58
C ARG A 214 -3.95 -6.74 10.39
N LYS A 215 -4.96 -5.93 10.06
CA LYS A 215 -5.02 -5.13 8.82
C LYS A 215 -3.83 -4.18 8.64
N ASP A 216 -3.39 -3.52 9.70
CA ASP A 216 -2.25 -2.59 9.68
C ASP A 216 -1.35 -2.85 10.90
N TYR A 217 -0.81 -4.07 10.91
CA TYR A 217 0.03 -4.59 12.00
C TYR A 217 1.51 -4.54 11.65
N LYS A 218 2.32 -4.05 12.59
CA LYS A 218 3.79 -4.10 12.52
C LYS A 218 4.33 -4.85 13.74
N GLN A 219 5.38 -5.62 13.51
CA GLN A 219 6.08 -6.38 14.55
C GLN A 219 7.59 -6.26 14.35
N TRP A 220 8.32 -6.03 15.43
CA TRP A 220 9.78 -5.98 15.42
C TRP A 220 10.35 -6.53 16.73
N THR A 221 11.64 -6.80 16.73
CA THR A 221 12.37 -7.23 17.92
C THR A 221 13.38 -6.15 18.30
N GLU A 222 13.35 -5.71 19.54
CA GLU A 222 14.27 -4.70 20.07
C GLU A 222 14.80 -5.15 21.42
N ASN A 223 16.13 -5.20 21.57
CA ASN A 223 16.80 -5.69 22.79
C ASN A 223 16.31 -7.08 23.27
N GLY A 224 15.97 -7.97 22.32
CA GLY A 224 15.45 -9.31 22.61
C GLY A 224 13.98 -9.35 23.00
N LEU A 225 13.27 -8.22 22.99
CA LEU A 225 11.84 -8.14 23.24
C LEU A 225 11.07 -8.07 21.91
N ASN A 226 10.05 -8.91 21.78
CA ASN A 226 9.12 -8.85 20.65
C ASN A 226 8.04 -7.80 20.93
N LEU A 227 7.96 -6.80 20.05
CA LEU A 227 7.04 -5.67 20.14
C LEU A 227 6.09 -5.72 18.96
N GLY A 228 4.83 -5.34 19.17
CA GLY A 228 3.86 -5.22 18.08
C GLY A 228 2.94 -4.03 18.26
N THR A 229 2.48 -3.50 17.15
CA THR A 229 1.50 -2.40 17.13
C THR A 229 0.50 -2.59 16.00
N SER A 230 -0.75 -2.26 16.28
CA SER A 230 -1.83 -2.21 15.29
C SER A 230 -2.33 -0.77 15.16
N ALA A 231 -2.29 -0.22 13.94
CA ALA A 231 -2.91 1.07 13.65
C ALA A 231 -4.37 0.88 13.21
N VAL A 232 -5.29 1.62 13.81
CA VAL A 232 -6.74 1.49 13.56
C VAL A 232 -7.35 2.85 13.23
N VAL A 233 -8.11 2.92 12.14
CA VAL A 233 -8.72 4.16 11.64
C VAL A 233 -10.11 4.45 12.25
N GLN A 234 -10.34 3.94 13.44
CA GLN A 234 -11.59 4.00 14.20
C GLN A 234 -11.25 4.07 15.70
N PRO A 235 -12.09 4.71 16.53
CA PRO A 235 -11.83 4.87 17.97
C PRO A 235 -11.87 3.53 18.72
N ILE A 236 -11.31 3.50 19.94
CA ILE A 236 -11.34 2.32 20.83
C ILE A 236 -12.78 1.89 21.12
N SER A 237 -13.73 2.83 21.17
CA SER A 237 -15.16 2.55 21.35
C SER A 237 -15.73 1.70 20.20
N PHE A 238 -15.27 1.89 18.96
CA PHE A 238 -15.62 1.06 17.82
C PHE A 238 -15.03 -0.35 17.95
N LEU A 239 -13.76 -0.46 18.36
CA LEU A 239 -13.14 -1.77 18.61
C LEU A 239 -13.89 -2.55 19.70
N LYS A 240 -14.33 -1.86 20.74
CA LYS A 240 -15.14 -2.44 21.80
C LYS A 240 -16.47 -2.98 21.27
N SER A 241 -17.16 -2.25 20.37
CA SER A 241 -18.44 -2.69 19.80
C SER A 241 -18.31 -3.94 18.91
N LYS A 242 -17.11 -4.25 18.41
CA LYS A 242 -16.82 -5.50 17.68
C LYS A 242 -16.73 -6.74 18.58
N ILE A 243 -16.57 -6.57 19.88
CA ILE A 243 -16.39 -7.67 20.84
C ILE A 243 -17.59 -7.77 21.79
N ASN A 244 -18.01 -6.64 22.35
CA ASN A 244 -19.04 -6.61 23.38
C ASN A 244 -20.43 -6.55 22.75
N LYS A 245 -21.28 -7.50 23.11
CA LYS A 245 -22.72 -7.44 22.84
C LYS A 245 -23.51 -6.70 23.91
N ASP A 246 -22.89 -6.44 25.07
CA ASP A 246 -23.50 -5.76 26.21
C ASP A 246 -23.34 -4.25 26.14
N SER A 247 -24.36 -3.54 26.65
CA SER A 247 -24.54 -2.09 26.59
C SER A 247 -23.79 -1.30 27.67
N ASP A 248 -22.98 -1.93 28.53
CA ASP A 248 -22.19 -1.21 29.53
C ASP A 248 -20.98 -0.52 28.88
N SER A 249 -21.04 0.81 28.81
CA SER A 249 -20.03 1.66 28.19
C SER A 249 -18.67 1.64 28.90
N ASN A 250 -18.58 1.19 30.15
CA ASN A 250 -17.35 1.25 30.94
C ASN A 250 -16.61 -0.10 31.08
N ASP A 251 -17.18 -1.22 30.64
CA ASP A 251 -16.47 -2.51 30.69
C ASP A 251 -15.55 -2.72 29.47
N TYR A 252 -14.23 -2.73 29.70
CA TYR A 252 -13.20 -3.00 28.70
C TYR A 252 -12.56 -4.39 28.85
N LYS A 253 -13.05 -5.23 29.75
CA LYS A 253 -12.43 -6.52 30.07
C LYS A 253 -12.33 -7.43 28.85
N ALA A 254 -13.41 -7.59 28.10
CA ALA A 254 -13.40 -8.45 26.92
C ALA A 254 -12.50 -7.91 25.79
N LEU A 255 -12.41 -6.59 25.62
CA LEU A 255 -11.43 -5.96 24.73
C LEU A 255 -10.00 -6.30 25.16
N LEU A 256 -9.67 -6.11 26.44
CA LEU A 256 -8.35 -6.41 26.98
C LEU A 256 -7.98 -7.89 26.84
N GLU A 257 -8.91 -8.82 27.10
CA GLU A 257 -8.66 -10.25 26.94
C GLU A 257 -8.46 -10.66 25.47
N ALA A 258 -9.24 -10.08 24.54
CA ALA A 258 -9.03 -10.30 23.11
C ALA A 258 -7.67 -9.76 22.63
N SER A 259 -7.28 -8.56 23.08
CA SER A 259 -5.96 -7.98 22.79
C SER A 259 -4.81 -8.80 23.39
N LYS A 260 -4.96 -9.30 24.63
CA LYS A 260 -3.98 -10.21 25.25
C LYS A 260 -3.84 -11.50 24.49
N LYS A 261 -4.95 -12.09 24.02
CA LYS A 261 -4.92 -13.30 23.19
C LYS A 261 -4.13 -13.04 21.91
N PHE A 262 -4.44 -11.95 21.20
CA PHE A 262 -3.74 -11.54 19.97
C PHE A 262 -2.22 -11.39 20.19
N ALA A 263 -1.82 -10.77 21.30
CA ALA A 263 -0.43 -10.59 21.69
C ALA A 263 0.27 -11.92 22.02
N LYS A 264 -0.40 -12.80 22.78
CA LYS A 264 0.15 -14.11 23.17
C LYS A 264 0.38 -15.03 21.98
N GLU A 265 -0.53 -15.05 21.01
CA GLU A 265 -0.39 -15.84 19.78
C GLU A 265 0.84 -15.46 18.93
N ARG A 266 1.37 -14.24 19.13
CA ARG A 266 2.52 -13.69 18.41
C ARG A 266 3.75 -13.52 19.30
N ASP A 267 3.71 -14.06 20.52
CA ASP A 267 4.78 -13.98 21.52
C ASP A 267 5.26 -12.54 21.77
N LEU A 268 4.30 -11.60 21.87
CA LEU A 268 4.62 -10.18 22.08
C LEU A 268 4.79 -9.89 23.57
N CYS A 269 5.91 -9.24 23.91
CA CYS A 269 6.14 -8.67 25.23
C CYS A 269 5.30 -7.41 25.46
N VAL A 270 5.15 -6.59 24.41
CA VAL A 270 4.32 -5.38 24.42
C VAL A 270 3.48 -5.34 23.14
N PHE A 271 2.20 -5.07 23.31
CA PHE A 271 1.27 -4.84 22.21
C PHE A 271 0.54 -3.52 22.41
N SER A 272 0.60 -2.63 21.42
CA SER A 272 -0.14 -1.37 21.43
C SER A 272 -1.19 -1.32 20.31
N ILE A 273 -2.30 -0.63 20.57
CA ILE A 273 -3.32 -0.34 19.57
C ILE A 273 -3.37 1.17 19.45
N MET A 274 -2.96 1.71 18.30
CA MET A 274 -2.98 3.14 18.04
C MET A 274 -4.17 3.49 17.19
N THR A 275 -5.10 4.28 17.72
CA THR A 275 -6.25 4.76 16.93
C THR A 275 -5.97 6.14 16.34
N ALA A 276 -6.48 6.39 15.15
CA ALA A 276 -6.45 7.70 14.50
C ALA A 276 -7.75 7.89 13.72
N TYR A 277 -8.60 8.82 14.15
CA TYR A 277 -9.95 8.97 13.62
C TYR A 277 -10.38 10.44 13.61
N GLU A 278 -11.47 10.70 12.89
CA GLU A 278 -12.15 11.99 12.89
C GLU A 278 -13.21 11.97 13.99
N ALA A 279 -13.06 12.84 14.98
CA ALA A 279 -13.99 12.97 16.09
C ALA A 279 -15.28 13.67 15.64
N GLU A 280 -16.34 13.56 16.44
CA GLU A 280 -17.67 14.12 16.12
C GLU A 280 -17.66 15.65 15.90
N ASN A 281 -16.66 16.35 16.42
CA ASN A 281 -16.45 17.78 16.22
C ASN A 281 -15.70 18.12 14.91
N GLY A 282 -15.44 17.14 14.04
CA GLY A 282 -14.64 17.28 12.82
C GLY A 282 -13.12 17.38 13.05
N GLY A 283 -12.67 17.28 14.31
CA GLY A 283 -11.27 17.32 14.66
C GLY A 283 -10.58 15.96 14.49
N PHE A 284 -9.28 15.96 14.24
CA PHE A 284 -8.48 14.73 14.25
C PHE A 284 -8.12 14.32 15.68
N ALA A 285 -8.35 13.05 16.02
CA ALA A 285 -8.12 12.49 17.35
C ALA A 285 -7.30 11.19 17.30
N ARG A 286 -6.62 10.88 18.41
CA ARG A 286 -5.83 9.65 18.59
C ARG A 286 -5.96 9.09 20.00
N GLU A 287 -5.92 7.77 20.11
CA GLU A 287 -5.87 7.03 21.38
C GLU A 287 -4.74 5.98 21.30
N LEU A 288 -4.29 5.50 22.47
CA LEU A 288 -3.25 4.48 22.64
C LEU A 288 -3.67 3.48 23.72
#